data_AF-A0A7T4JWC5-F1
#
_entry.id   AF-A0A7T4JWC5-F1
#
_cell.length_a   1.000
_cell.length_b   1.000
_cell.length_c   1.000
_cell.angle_alpha   90.00
_cell.angle_beta   90.00
_cell.angle_gamma   90.00
#
_symmetry.space_group_name_H-M   'P 1'
#
loop_
_entity.id
_entity.type
_entity.pdbx_description
1 polymer ?
#
loop_
_entity_poly.entity_id
_entity_poly.type
_entity_poly.pdbx_seq_one_letter_code
_entity_poly.pdbx_strand_id
1 'polypeptide(L)'
;MKKLLRAIAATAVAVASTLVVPVAAQAQEPCPAVAVVAARGSGENGGGAWAPQNYGGPFWSNGREGPTLAAMFHYFESRYNWDTGGSVMNSVKVLGLDEFKYPAAAPERDITPPTDFDSAVNLFREMLLPQAALFRDSFINGTHGVLSTINDYEASSGCHPQYVLAGYSQGSVVMGGVERTLDRQGKLAGVINLGSPYNTQGTPGRIGTGLSGIGVLGGTPMRAGALSGAPRIEYCVADDPFCDLNVRKYLNGQWVDNSAHGSYFRWNSSRAADRDAAARIFASWVDARR
;
A
#
# COMPACT_ATOMS: atom_id res chain seq x y z
N MET A 1 -45.64 -11.39 -91.35
CA MET A 1 -45.91 -12.27 -90.19
C MET A 1 -44.89 -12.00 -89.10
N LYS A 2 -45.40 -11.69 -87.90
CA LYS A 2 -44.73 -11.40 -86.62
C LYS A 2 -43.53 -12.30 -86.31
N LYS A 3 -42.42 -11.75 -85.81
CA LYS A 3 -41.59 -12.41 -84.78
C LYS A 3 -41.09 -11.42 -83.73
N LEU A 4 -41.74 -11.55 -82.57
CA LEU A 4 -41.46 -11.03 -81.23
C LEU A 4 -39.97 -10.79 -80.91
N LEU A 5 -39.67 -9.59 -80.40
CA LEU A 5 -38.54 -9.35 -79.50
C LEU A 5 -38.92 -9.88 -78.10
N ARG A 6 -38.10 -10.78 -77.53
CA ARG A 6 -38.17 -11.14 -76.11
C ARG A 6 -37.15 -10.30 -75.34
N ALA A 7 -37.64 -9.41 -74.49
CA ALA A 7 -36.84 -8.71 -73.50
C ALA A 7 -36.41 -9.69 -72.40
N ILE A 8 -35.11 -9.71 -72.10
CA ILE A 8 -34.56 -10.41 -70.93
C ILE A 8 -34.56 -9.38 -69.79
N ALA A 9 -35.42 -9.58 -68.80
CA ALA A 9 -35.42 -8.79 -67.57
C ALA A 9 -34.32 -9.32 -66.66
N ALA A 10 -33.29 -8.51 -66.41
CA ALA A 10 -32.27 -8.79 -65.40
C ALA A 10 -32.84 -8.43 -64.02
N THR A 11 -33.13 -9.43 -63.20
CA THR A 11 -33.49 -9.26 -61.78
C THR A 11 -32.23 -8.91 -60.99
N ALA A 12 -32.12 -7.64 -60.58
CA ALA A 12 -31.10 -7.21 -59.63
C ALA A 12 -31.46 -7.74 -58.23
N VAL A 13 -30.65 -8.65 -57.70
CA VAL A 13 -30.73 -9.09 -56.30
C VAL A 13 -30.11 -8.01 -55.42
N ALA A 14 -30.93 -7.28 -54.68
CA ALA A 14 -30.46 -6.34 -53.67
C ALA A 14 -29.94 -7.12 -52.45
N VAL A 15 -28.61 -7.15 -52.27
CA VAL A 15 -27.99 -7.70 -51.07
C VAL A 15 -28.17 -6.67 -49.96
N ALA A 16 -29.07 -6.94 -49.01
CA ALA A 16 -29.23 -6.14 -47.81
C ALA A 16 -27.98 -6.29 -46.94
N SER A 17 -27.08 -5.29 -46.99
CA SER A 17 -25.95 -5.19 -46.09
C SER A 17 -26.47 -4.91 -44.68
N THR A 18 -26.42 -5.90 -43.80
CA THR A 18 -26.62 -5.70 -42.36
C THR A 18 -25.51 -4.80 -41.84
N LEU A 19 -25.84 -3.54 -41.57
CA LEU A 19 -24.99 -2.62 -40.83
C LEU A 19 -24.78 -3.22 -39.43
N VAL A 20 -23.61 -3.80 -39.22
CA VAL A 20 -23.14 -4.16 -37.87
C VAL A 20 -22.92 -2.83 -37.17
N VAL A 21 -23.88 -2.44 -36.34
CA VAL A 21 -23.75 -1.29 -35.45
C VAL A 21 -22.54 -1.57 -34.56
N PRO A 22 -21.53 -0.70 -34.50
CA PRO A 22 -20.44 -0.90 -33.56
C PRO A 22 -21.06 -0.92 -32.17
N VAL A 23 -20.87 -2.02 -31.44
CA VAL A 23 -21.12 -2.06 -29.99
C VAL A 23 -20.36 -0.87 -29.42
N ALA A 24 -21.09 0.04 -28.77
CA ALA A 24 -20.50 1.18 -28.09
C ALA A 24 -19.33 0.68 -27.25
N ALA A 25 -18.13 1.20 -27.52
CA ALA A 25 -16.97 0.97 -26.68
C ALA A 25 -17.41 1.22 -25.23
N GLN A 26 -17.33 0.20 -24.38
CA GLN A 26 -17.43 0.40 -22.94
C GLN A 26 -16.44 1.52 -22.63
N ALA A 27 -16.91 2.61 -22.02
CA ALA A 27 -16.03 3.69 -21.60
C ALA A 27 -14.91 3.02 -20.79
N GLN A 28 -13.70 3.00 -21.36
CA GLN A 28 -12.52 2.44 -20.71
C GLN A 28 -12.45 3.18 -19.37
N GLU A 29 -12.58 2.47 -18.25
CA GLU A 29 -12.39 3.11 -16.95
C GLU A 29 -11.04 3.85 -17.03
N PRO A 30 -10.99 5.16 -16.73
CA PRO A 30 -9.75 5.91 -16.87
C PRO A 30 -8.70 5.26 -15.98
N CYS A 31 -7.51 4.99 -16.52
CA CYS A 31 -6.45 4.40 -15.72
C CYS A 31 -5.96 5.39 -14.66
N PRO A 32 -5.69 4.94 -13.43
CA PRO A 32 -5.07 5.80 -12.43
C PRO A 32 -3.66 6.17 -12.87
N ALA A 33 -3.17 7.35 -12.49
CA ALA A 33 -1.76 7.70 -12.67
C ALA A 33 -0.87 6.90 -11.70
N VAL A 34 -1.38 6.65 -10.50
CA VAL A 34 -0.71 5.90 -9.43
C VAL A 34 -1.59 4.79 -8.90
N ALA A 35 -1.03 3.59 -8.74
CA ALA A 35 -1.63 2.53 -7.93
C ALA A 35 -0.82 2.33 -6.65
N VAL A 36 -1.48 2.39 -5.49
CA VAL A 36 -0.88 2.08 -4.20
C VAL A 36 -1.09 0.61 -3.90
N VAL A 37 -0.02 -0.17 -3.73
CA VAL A 37 -0.11 -1.53 -3.18
C VAL A 37 0.04 -1.46 -1.68
N ALA A 38 -0.98 -1.91 -0.95
CA ALA A 38 -1.10 -1.70 0.49
C ALA A 38 -1.00 -3.03 1.27
N ALA A 39 -0.04 -3.14 2.18
CA ALA A 39 0.10 -4.24 3.13
C ALA A 39 -0.17 -3.76 4.56
N ARG A 40 -1.26 -4.28 5.12
CA ARG A 40 -1.71 -4.01 6.49
C ARG A 40 -0.77 -4.55 7.57
N GLY A 41 -0.95 -4.09 8.81
CA GLY A 41 -0.23 -4.60 9.97
C GLY A 41 -0.72 -5.98 10.41
N SER A 42 0.06 -6.66 11.24
CA SER A 42 -0.35 -7.95 11.82
C SER A 42 -1.62 -7.77 12.67
N GLY A 43 -2.57 -8.68 12.51
CA GLY A 43 -3.83 -8.64 13.27
C GLY A 43 -4.85 -7.62 12.76
N GLU A 44 -4.56 -6.87 11.69
CA GLU A 44 -5.53 -5.99 11.01
C GLU A 44 -6.49 -6.76 10.10
N ASN A 45 -6.86 -7.98 10.51
CA ASN A 45 -7.71 -8.90 9.76
C ASN A 45 -9.19 -8.81 10.15
N GLY A 46 -10.07 -8.87 9.14
CA GLY A 46 -11.52 -8.99 9.31
C GLY A 46 -12.26 -7.73 9.77
N GLY A 47 -13.52 -7.92 10.16
CA GLY A 47 -14.42 -6.87 10.66
C GLY A 47 -15.01 -5.96 9.57
N GLY A 48 -15.74 -4.92 9.99
CA GLY A 48 -16.32 -3.91 9.09
C GLY A 48 -15.28 -3.05 8.34
N ALA A 49 -14.00 -3.17 8.69
CA ALA A 49 -12.88 -2.52 8.01
C ALA A 49 -12.47 -3.23 6.70
N TRP A 50 -12.94 -4.45 6.45
CA TRP A 50 -12.66 -5.22 5.23
C TRP A 50 -13.69 -5.03 4.12
N ALA A 51 -14.31 -3.85 4.07
CA ALA A 51 -15.19 -3.44 3.00
C ALA A 51 -14.43 -2.57 1.98
N PRO A 52 -14.77 -2.63 0.68
CA PRO A 52 -14.27 -1.68 -0.31
C PRO A 52 -14.38 -0.24 0.18
N GLN A 53 -13.29 0.52 0.09
CA GLN A 53 -13.24 1.91 0.51
C GLN A 53 -13.26 2.84 -0.70
N ASN A 54 -13.92 3.98 -0.55
CA ASN A 54 -13.78 5.11 -1.47
C ASN A 54 -13.14 6.27 -0.72
N TYR A 55 -12.02 6.75 -1.25
CA TYR A 55 -11.22 7.81 -0.65
C TYR A 55 -11.42 9.19 -1.29
N GLY A 56 -12.50 9.40 -2.06
CA GLY A 56 -12.85 10.68 -2.67
C GLY A 56 -12.78 10.72 -4.21
N GLY A 57 -12.26 9.66 -4.85
CA GLY A 57 -12.12 9.56 -6.31
C GLY A 57 -12.99 8.47 -6.96
N PRO A 58 -12.80 8.20 -8.28
CA PRO A 58 -13.55 7.17 -8.98
C PRO A 58 -13.08 5.74 -8.64
N PHE A 59 -11.89 5.60 -8.04
CA PHE A 59 -11.24 4.32 -7.79
C PHE A 59 -11.55 3.78 -6.39
N TRP A 60 -12.37 2.73 -6.32
CA TRP A 60 -12.63 1.99 -5.09
C TRP A 60 -11.46 1.06 -4.73
N SER A 61 -11.12 0.90 -3.46
CA SER A 61 -10.21 -0.17 -3.03
C SER A 61 -10.91 -1.52 -2.95
N ASN A 62 -10.15 -2.59 -2.76
CA ASN A 62 -10.68 -3.92 -2.42
C ASN A 62 -10.92 -4.11 -0.90
N GLY A 63 -10.63 -3.09 -0.08
CA GLY A 63 -10.85 -3.11 1.37
C GLY A 63 -9.84 -3.93 2.16
N ARG A 64 -8.72 -4.37 1.57
CA ARG A 64 -7.74 -5.27 2.21
C ARG A 64 -6.51 -4.55 2.78
N GLU A 65 -6.46 -3.23 2.65
CA GLU A 65 -5.40 -2.35 3.14
C GLU A 65 -5.34 -2.22 4.67
N GLY A 66 -6.39 -2.63 5.39
CA GLY A 66 -6.48 -2.52 6.85
C GLY A 66 -6.87 -1.12 7.34
N PRO A 67 -7.35 -1.00 8.60
CA PRO A 67 -7.90 0.25 9.12
C PRO A 67 -6.87 1.37 9.29
N THR A 68 -5.60 1.04 9.55
CA THR A 68 -4.55 2.07 9.72
C THR A 68 -4.19 2.73 8.39
N LEU A 69 -3.97 1.94 7.33
CA LEU A 69 -3.71 2.51 6.00
C LEU A 69 -4.97 3.18 5.42
N ALA A 70 -6.16 2.63 5.67
CA ALA A 70 -7.41 3.29 5.28
C ALA A 70 -7.57 4.67 5.94
N ALA A 71 -7.31 4.78 7.23
CA ALA A 71 -7.32 6.06 7.94
C ALA A 71 -6.28 7.05 7.36
N MET A 72 -5.08 6.56 7.01
CA MET A 72 -4.07 7.37 6.33
C MET A 72 -4.57 7.91 4.98
N PHE A 73 -5.16 7.08 4.13
CA PHE A 73 -5.63 7.52 2.82
C PHE A 73 -6.80 8.52 2.92
N HIS A 74 -7.73 8.33 3.86
CA HIS A 74 -8.75 9.35 4.15
C HIS A 74 -8.14 10.67 4.63
N TYR A 75 -7.10 10.59 5.46
CA TYR A 75 -6.39 11.80 5.92
C TYR A 75 -5.68 12.51 4.75
N PHE A 76 -5.01 11.77 3.88
CA PHE A 76 -4.30 12.32 2.73
C PHE A 76 -5.25 13.05 1.78
N GLU A 77 -6.40 12.44 1.48
CA GLU A 77 -7.46 13.10 0.72
C GLU A 77 -7.94 14.37 1.42
N SER A 78 -8.32 14.28 2.69
CA SER A 78 -8.85 15.42 3.43
C SER A 78 -7.87 16.59 3.48
N ARG A 79 -6.58 16.31 3.73
CA ARG A 79 -5.51 17.31 3.72
C ARG A 79 -5.32 17.93 2.35
N TYR A 80 -5.29 17.12 1.29
CA TYR A 80 -5.11 17.62 -0.06
C TYR A 80 -6.29 18.49 -0.50
N ASN A 81 -7.52 18.08 -0.18
CA ASN A 81 -8.72 18.86 -0.44
C ASN A 81 -8.68 20.20 0.31
N TRP A 82 -8.26 20.20 1.57
CA TRP A 82 -8.07 21.43 2.34
C TRP A 82 -7.02 22.35 1.72
N ASP A 83 -5.88 21.80 1.27
CA ASP A 83 -4.76 22.57 0.74
C ASP A 83 -5.04 23.13 -0.67
N THR A 84 -5.83 22.44 -1.49
CA THR A 84 -5.93 22.73 -2.95
C THR A 84 -7.35 22.92 -3.46
N GLY A 85 -8.37 22.50 -2.72
CA GLY A 85 -9.75 22.37 -3.20
C GLY A 85 -9.99 21.18 -4.13
N GLY A 86 -8.97 20.39 -4.46
CA GLY A 86 -9.05 19.22 -5.34
C GLY A 86 -9.17 17.88 -4.59
N SER A 87 -8.99 16.78 -5.31
CA SER A 87 -8.90 15.42 -4.76
C SER A 87 -7.58 14.79 -5.20
N VAL A 88 -6.78 14.26 -4.26
CA VAL A 88 -5.57 13.49 -4.62
C VAL A 88 -5.97 12.11 -5.13
N MET A 89 -7.09 11.59 -4.64
CA MET A 89 -7.57 10.24 -4.96
C MET A 89 -8.25 10.11 -6.33
N ASN A 90 -8.49 11.24 -7.03
CA ASN A 90 -8.96 11.23 -8.43
C ASN A 90 -8.04 10.48 -9.41
N SER A 91 -6.76 10.27 -9.07
CA SER A 91 -5.78 9.60 -9.93
C SER A 91 -5.10 8.43 -9.23
N VAL A 92 -5.66 7.96 -8.10
CA VAL A 92 -5.03 6.96 -7.23
C VAL A 92 -5.96 5.77 -7.02
N LYS A 93 -5.50 4.57 -7.35
CA LYS A 93 -6.15 3.31 -7.00
C LYS A 93 -5.43 2.67 -5.82
N VAL A 94 -6.14 2.24 -4.78
CA VAL A 94 -5.56 1.46 -3.66
C VAL A 94 -5.84 -0.02 -3.87
N LEU A 95 -4.79 -0.84 -3.83
CA LEU A 95 -4.80 -2.28 -4.00
C LEU A 95 -4.29 -2.92 -2.69
N GLY A 96 -5.20 -3.27 -1.78
CA GLY A 96 -4.85 -4.00 -0.56
C GLY A 96 -4.44 -5.44 -0.89
N LEU A 97 -3.40 -5.96 -0.25
CA LEU A 97 -3.05 -7.38 -0.37
C LEU A 97 -4.11 -8.23 0.33
N ASP A 98 -4.76 -9.11 -0.43
CA ASP A 98 -5.75 -10.03 0.13
C ASP A 98 -5.12 -11.05 1.10
N GLU A 99 -5.97 -11.71 1.87
CA GLU A 99 -5.61 -12.68 2.90
C GLU A 99 -4.90 -13.93 2.37
N PHE A 100 -5.09 -14.30 1.10
CA PHE A 100 -4.44 -15.45 0.48
C PHE A 100 -3.02 -15.11 0.03
N LYS A 101 -2.81 -13.88 -0.42
CA LYS A 101 -1.51 -13.34 -0.84
C LYS A 101 -0.69 -12.82 0.35
N TYR A 102 -1.36 -12.32 1.38
CA TYR A 102 -0.75 -11.78 2.59
C TYR A 102 -1.69 -12.02 3.80
N PRO A 103 -1.44 -13.07 4.59
CA PRO A 103 -2.29 -13.42 5.73
C PRO A 103 -2.30 -12.37 6.86
N ALA A 104 -1.24 -11.56 6.99
CA ALA A 104 -1.07 -10.58 8.06
C ALA A 104 -1.36 -11.15 9.47
N ALA A 105 -1.01 -12.41 9.70
CA ALA A 105 -1.36 -13.10 10.93
C ALA A 105 -0.60 -12.51 12.14
N ALA A 106 -1.33 -12.22 13.22
CA ALA A 106 -0.76 -12.02 14.54
C ALA A 106 -0.97 -13.31 15.36
N PRO A 107 0.02 -13.83 16.08
CA PRO A 107 -0.21 -14.94 17.00
C PRO A 107 -1.13 -14.49 18.15
N GLU A 108 -2.18 -15.28 18.43
CA GLU A 108 -2.99 -15.15 19.66
C GLU A 108 -2.14 -15.60 20.85
N ARG A 109 -1.54 -14.66 21.59
CA ARG A 109 -1.00 -14.91 22.94
C ARG A 109 -1.16 -13.67 23.82
N ASP A 110 -1.42 -13.89 25.10
CA ASP A 110 -1.23 -12.90 26.16
C ASP A 110 0.27 -12.57 26.25
N ILE A 111 0.65 -11.44 25.65
CA ILE A 111 2.04 -10.99 25.65
C ILE A 111 2.26 -10.15 26.91
N THR A 112 2.95 -10.72 27.91
CA THR A 112 3.48 -9.92 29.02
C THR A 112 4.49 -8.93 28.44
N PRO A 113 4.32 -7.61 28.63
CA PRO A 113 5.26 -6.63 28.11
C PRO A 113 6.67 -6.88 28.64
N PRO A 114 7.70 -6.85 27.79
CA PRO A 114 9.07 -7.13 28.20
C PRO A 114 9.54 -6.05 29.20
N THR A 115 10.18 -6.49 30.29
CA THR A 115 10.66 -5.61 31.36
C THR A 115 12.08 -5.10 31.14
N ASP A 116 12.80 -5.62 30.15
CA ASP A 116 14.18 -5.27 29.84
C ASP A 116 14.51 -5.51 28.35
N PHE A 117 15.68 -5.00 27.91
CA PHE A 117 16.10 -5.00 26.52
C PHE A 117 16.32 -6.40 25.94
N ASP A 118 16.98 -7.28 26.69
CA ASP A 118 17.21 -8.65 26.25
C ASP A 118 15.87 -9.38 26.14
N SER A 119 14.93 -9.14 27.04
CA SER A 119 13.56 -9.66 26.97
C SER A 119 12.75 -9.06 25.83
N ALA A 120 12.94 -7.79 25.44
CA ALA A 120 12.24 -7.19 24.31
C ALA A 120 12.76 -7.73 22.98
N VAL A 121 14.08 -7.85 22.84
CA VAL A 121 14.72 -8.45 21.67
C VAL A 121 14.47 -9.95 21.62
N ASN A 122 14.47 -10.65 22.75
CA ASN A 122 14.16 -12.08 22.82
C ASN A 122 12.67 -12.34 22.63
N LEU A 123 11.75 -11.54 23.19
CA LEU A 123 10.33 -11.63 22.86
C LEU A 123 10.12 -11.40 21.37
N PHE A 124 10.81 -10.45 20.77
CA PHE A 124 10.74 -10.20 19.33
C PHE A 124 11.45 -11.28 18.50
N ARG A 125 12.55 -11.87 18.96
CA ARG A 125 13.22 -13.03 18.33
C ARG A 125 12.45 -14.33 18.55
N GLU A 126 11.78 -14.53 19.68
CA GLU A 126 10.87 -15.62 20.00
C GLU A 126 9.50 -15.41 19.37
N MET A 127 9.17 -14.18 18.96
CA MET A 127 8.15 -13.92 17.97
C MET A 127 8.69 -14.40 16.60
N LEU A 128 9.88 -13.90 16.25
CA LEU A 128 10.76 -14.25 15.14
C LEU A 128 10.89 -15.75 14.80
N LEU A 129 11.23 -16.57 15.79
CA LEU A 129 11.90 -17.87 15.61
C LEU A 129 10.90 -19.04 15.51
N PRO A 130 9.93 -19.21 16.43
CA PRO A 130 8.81 -20.13 16.24
C PRO A 130 7.72 -19.59 15.29
N GLN A 131 7.55 -18.26 15.13
CA GLN A 131 6.73 -17.72 14.02
C GLN A 131 7.54 -17.47 12.75
N ALA A 132 8.80 -17.92 12.68
CA ALA A 132 9.57 -17.87 11.46
C ALA A 132 8.81 -18.54 10.32
N ALA A 133 8.01 -19.60 10.56
CA ALA A 133 7.18 -20.20 9.52
C ALA A 133 6.04 -19.29 9.04
N LEU A 134 5.19 -18.75 9.93
CA LEU A 134 4.06 -17.88 9.55
C LEU A 134 4.50 -16.50 9.06
N PHE A 135 5.58 -15.95 9.63
CA PHE A 135 6.22 -14.71 9.23
C PHE A 135 7.00 -14.90 7.91
N ARG A 136 7.71 -16.03 7.72
CA ARG A 136 8.32 -16.40 6.43
C ARG A 136 7.26 -16.66 5.38
N ASP A 137 6.15 -17.31 5.70
CA ASP A 137 5.07 -17.53 4.74
C ASP A 137 4.42 -16.19 4.39
N SER A 138 4.16 -15.32 5.38
CA SER A 138 3.67 -13.96 5.13
C SER A 138 4.69 -13.09 4.37
N PHE A 139 5.99 -13.34 4.51
CA PHE A 139 7.05 -12.60 3.82
C PHE A 139 7.32 -13.14 2.40
N ILE A 140 7.45 -14.45 2.23
CA ILE A 140 7.64 -15.13 0.93
C ILE A 140 6.36 -14.98 0.11
N ASN A 141 5.21 -15.38 0.66
CA ASN A 141 3.93 -15.22 -0.04
C ASN A 141 3.58 -13.74 -0.19
N GLY A 142 3.92 -12.87 0.77
CA GLY A 142 3.68 -11.43 0.64
C GLY A 142 4.50 -10.78 -0.46
N THR A 143 5.78 -11.12 -0.60
CA THR A 143 6.65 -10.59 -1.68
C THR A 143 6.14 -11.06 -3.05
N HIS A 144 5.83 -12.34 -3.19
CA HIS A 144 5.18 -12.88 -4.40
C HIS A 144 3.77 -12.29 -4.60
N GLY A 145 3.06 -12.03 -3.51
CA GLY A 145 1.70 -11.52 -3.45
C GLY A 145 1.59 -10.06 -3.90
N VAL A 146 2.60 -9.23 -3.60
CA VAL A 146 2.68 -7.86 -4.14
C VAL A 146 2.83 -7.91 -5.66
N LEU A 147 3.78 -8.68 -6.19
CA LEU A 147 4.00 -8.78 -7.63
C LEU A 147 2.80 -9.42 -8.34
N SER A 148 2.18 -10.45 -7.74
CA SER A 148 0.94 -11.05 -8.27
C SER A 148 -0.22 -10.06 -8.26
N THR A 149 -0.41 -9.28 -7.20
CA THR A 149 -1.46 -8.24 -7.15
C THR A 149 -1.27 -7.19 -8.25
N ILE A 150 -0.03 -6.77 -8.50
CA ILE A 150 0.29 -5.87 -9.61
C ILE A 150 -0.07 -6.52 -10.94
N ASN A 151 0.42 -7.74 -11.21
CA ASN A 151 0.19 -8.43 -12.47
C ASN A 151 -1.31 -8.69 -12.73
N ASP A 152 -2.06 -9.10 -11.70
CA ASP A 152 -3.49 -9.35 -11.81
C ASP A 152 -4.26 -8.05 -12.10
N TYR A 153 -3.86 -6.94 -11.48
CA TYR A 153 -4.45 -5.63 -11.74
C TYR A 153 -4.17 -5.18 -13.17
N GLU A 154 -2.92 -5.23 -13.64
CA GLU A 154 -2.55 -4.85 -15.00
C GLU A 154 -3.27 -5.74 -16.03
N ALA A 155 -3.34 -7.05 -15.79
CA ALA A 155 -4.00 -7.99 -16.71
C ALA A 155 -5.52 -7.80 -16.78
N SER A 156 -6.18 -7.53 -15.65
CA SER A 156 -7.64 -7.36 -15.58
C SER A 156 -8.12 -5.99 -16.04
N SER A 157 -7.34 -4.93 -15.79
CA SER A 157 -7.72 -3.55 -16.12
C SER A 157 -7.13 -3.06 -17.44
N GLY A 158 -6.03 -3.64 -17.91
CA GLY A 158 -5.22 -3.10 -19.01
C GLY A 158 -4.45 -1.83 -18.64
N CYS A 159 -4.48 -1.39 -17.37
CA CYS A 159 -3.77 -0.20 -16.90
C CYS A 159 -2.35 -0.53 -16.45
N HIS A 160 -1.42 0.39 -16.71
CA HIS A 160 -0.01 0.28 -16.29
C HIS A 160 0.46 1.54 -15.54
N PRO A 161 -0.09 1.83 -14.34
CA PRO A 161 0.30 2.99 -13.55
C PRO A 161 1.72 2.85 -13.00
N GLN A 162 2.25 3.94 -12.43
CA GLN A 162 3.37 3.81 -11.50
C GLN A 162 2.86 3.41 -10.10
N TYR A 163 3.68 2.71 -9.33
CA TYR A 163 3.28 2.08 -8.09
C TYR A 163 3.88 2.76 -6.86
N VAL A 164 3.04 3.03 -5.87
CA VAL A 164 3.50 3.36 -4.52
C VAL A 164 3.34 2.13 -3.64
N LEU A 165 4.37 1.76 -2.89
CA LEU A 165 4.28 0.67 -1.92
C LEU A 165 3.97 1.25 -0.55
N ALA A 166 2.88 0.82 0.07
CA ALA A 166 2.45 1.28 1.39
C ALA A 166 2.39 0.12 2.38
N GLY A 167 3.18 0.18 3.45
CA GLY A 167 3.26 -0.87 4.46
C GLY A 167 3.15 -0.32 5.88
N TYR A 168 2.37 -0.98 6.72
CA TYR A 168 2.31 -0.69 8.15
C TYR A 168 2.84 -1.87 8.97
N SER A 169 3.77 -1.61 9.90
CA SER A 169 4.36 -2.62 10.78
C SER A 169 4.93 -3.81 9.99
N GLN A 170 4.40 -5.03 10.14
CA GLN A 170 4.76 -6.20 9.32
C GLN A 170 4.62 -5.94 7.80
N GLY A 171 3.66 -5.13 7.37
CA GLY A 171 3.47 -4.80 5.97
C GLY A 171 4.65 -4.02 5.36
N SER A 172 5.35 -3.18 6.14
CA SER A 172 6.54 -2.47 5.63
C SER A 172 7.69 -3.42 5.33
N VAL A 173 7.81 -4.49 6.12
CA VAL A 173 8.79 -5.56 5.91
C VAL A 173 8.54 -6.26 4.58
N VAL A 174 7.28 -6.59 4.29
CA VAL A 174 6.87 -7.22 3.02
C VAL A 174 7.17 -6.32 1.83
N MET A 175 6.83 -5.03 1.92
CA MET A 175 7.08 -4.07 0.84
C MET A 175 8.56 -3.94 0.51
N GLY A 176 9.42 -3.93 1.53
CA GLY A 176 10.89 -3.87 1.36
C GLY A 176 11.46 -4.99 0.50
N GLY A 177 10.79 -6.16 0.43
CA GLY A 177 11.21 -7.30 -0.39
C GLY A 177 11.09 -7.08 -1.91
N VAL A 178 10.22 -6.16 -2.35
CA VAL A 178 9.93 -5.93 -3.78
C VAL A 178 10.37 -4.57 -4.30
N GLU A 179 10.73 -3.63 -3.44
CA GLU A 179 11.11 -2.26 -3.82
C GLU A 179 12.12 -2.22 -4.97
N ARG A 180 13.24 -2.93 -4.82
CA ARG A 180 14.31 -2.95 -5.84
C ARG A 180 13.84 -3.51 -7.18
N THR A 181 12.92 -4.47 -7.16
CA THR A 181 12.39 -5.09 -8.38
C THR A 181 11.56 -4.07 -9.15
N LEU A 182 10.64 -3.36 -8.49
CA LEU A 182 9.82 -2.35 -9.15
C LEU A 182 10.62 -1.11 -9.57
N ASP A 183 11.61 -0.72 -8.77
CA ASP A 183 12.52 0.39 -9.09
C ASP A 183 13.31 0.11 -10.38
N ARG A 184 13.90 -1.09 -10.51
CA ARG A 184 14.60 -1.51 -11.74
C ARG A 184 13.70 -1.61 -12.96
N GLN A 185 12.42 -1.86 -12.77
CA GLN A 185 11.43 -1.89 -13.84
C GLN A 185 10.93 -0.48 -14.22
N GLY A 186 11.37 0.58 -13.54
CA GLY A 186 10.86 1.95 -13.73
C GLY A 186 9.42 2.13 -13.25
N LYS A 187 8.90 1.17 -12.47
CA LYS A 187 7.51 1.11 -12.03
C LYS A 187 7.30 1.72 -10.64
N LEU A 188 8.35 1.93 -9.83
CA LEU A 188 8.21 2.43 -8.45
C LEU A 188 8.15 3.97 -8.40
N ALA A 189 7.02 4.51 -7.96
CA ALA A 189 6.79 5.94 -7.74
C ALA A 189 7.23 6.43 -6.36
N GLY A 190 7.13 5.59 -5.34
CA GLY A 190 7.50 5.92 -3.97
C GLY A 190 7.18 4.81 -2.97
N VAL A 191 7.65 4.98 -1.73
CA VAL A 191 7.45 4.02 -0.64
C VAL A 191 6.95 4.73 0.61
N ILE A 192 5.92 4.18 1.25
CA ILE A 192 5.35 4.67 2.51
C ILE A 192 5.43 3.54 3.53
N ASN A 193 6.20 3.77 4.58
CA ASN A 193 6.31 2.86 5.71
C ASN A 193 5.81 3.56 6.97
N LEU A 194 4.87 2.93 7.67
CA LEU A 194 4.39 3.35 8.97
C LEU A 194 4.87 2.35 10.02
N GLY A 195 5.52 2.82 11.08
CA GLY A 195 5.92 1.95 12.20
C GLY A 195 6.87 0.82 11.79
N SER A 196 7.81 1.10 10.87
CA SER A 196 8.65 0.05 10.29
C SER A 196 9.61 -0.55 11.31
N PRO A 197 9.62 -1.89 11.50
CA PRO A 197 10.60 -2.58 12.33
C PRO A 197 12.05 -2.38 11.89
N TYR A 198 12.27 -1.96 10.64
CA TYR A 198 13.61 -1.75 10.08
C TYR A 198 14.05 -0.28 10.07
N ASN A 199 13.31 0.62 10.70
CA ASN A 199 13.69 2.03 10.80
C ASN A 199 15.11 2.15 11.38
N THR A 200 15.95 3.02 10.81
CA THR A 200 17.29 3.32 11.36
C THR A 200 17.58 4.80 11.19
N GLN A 201 18.57 5.34 11.90
CA GLN A 201 18.96 6.74 11.74
C GLN A 201 19.34 7.12 10.30
N GLY A 202 19.85 6.17 9.51
CA GLY A 202 20.24 6.39 8.12
C GLY A 202 19.13 6.15 7.10
N THR A 203 17.92 5.78 7.52
CA THR A 203 16.81 5.54 6.57
C THR A 203 16.39 6.87 5.93
N PRO A 204 16.38 7.00 4.58
CA PRO A 204 15.91 8.21 3.92
C PRO A 204 14.43 8.51 4.21
N GLY A 205 14.01 9.77 4.07
CA GLY A 205 12.59 10.16 4.17
C GLY A 205 11.94 9.93 5.53
N ARG A 206 12.74 9.82 6.60
CA ARG A 206 12.25 9.75 7.98
C ARG A 206 11.47 11.00 8.35
N ILE A 207 10.27 10.80 8.87
CA ILE A 207 9.42 11.84 9.45
C ILE A 207 8.82 11.35 10.77
N GLY A 208 8.24 12.26 11.54
CA GLY A 208 7.66 11.96 12.83
C GLY A 208 8.58 12.30 14.00
N THR A 209 8.13 11.95 15.20
CA THR A 209 8.85 12.20 16.46
C THR A 209 9.64 10.98 16.96
N GLY A 210 9.38 9.79 16.42
CA GLY A 210 10.08 8.53 16.75
C GLY A 210 11.42 8.41 16.04
N LEU A 211 12.27 9.41 16.20
CA LEU A 211 13.55 9.51 15.49
C LEU A 211 14.77 9.23 16.39
N SER A 212 14.53 8.93 17.66
CA SER A 212 15.55 8.84 18.71
C SER A 212 16.20 7.46 18.84
N GLY A 213 15.51 6.42 18.37
CA GLY A 213 15.92 5.02 18.41
C GLY A 213 16.09 4.41 17.02
N ILE A 214 16.16 3.08 17.02
CA ILE A 214 16.17 2.24 15.82
C ILE A 214 15.00 1.26 15.91
N GLY A 215 14.54 0.73 14.80
CA GLY A 215 13.57 -0.34 14.81
C GLY A 215 14.15 -1.64 15.33
N VAL A 216 13.30 -2.53 15.82
CA VAL A 216 13.66 -3.85 16.39
C VAL A 216 14.45 -4.75 15.42
N LEU A 217 14.31 -4.53 14.11
CA LEU A 217 15.07 -5.17 13.04
C LEU A 217 16.13 -4.27 12.39
N GLY A 218 16.29 -3.02 12.83
CA GLY A 218 17.19 -2.04 12.23
C GLY A 218 18.68 -2.46 12.24
N GLY A 219 19.08 -3.36 13.14
CA GLY A 219 20.43 -3.94 13.20
C GLY A 219 20.65 -5.17 12.32
N THR A 220 19.61 -5.66 11.63
CA THR A 220 19.71 -6.87 10.78
C THR A 220 20.18 -6.52 9.37
N PRO A 221 20.79 -7.46 8.63
CA PRO A 221 21.32 -7.20 7.29
C PRO A 221 20.24 -6.84 6.24
N MET A 222 18.96 -7.08 6.54
CA MET A 222 17.85 -6.54 5.76
C MET A 222 17.64 -5.07 6.15
N ARG A 223 18.34 -4.15 5.48
CA ARG A 223 18.07 -2.72 5.64
C ARG A 223 16.78 -2.38 4.87
N ALA A 224 15.69 -2.06 5.56
CA ALA A 224 14.55 -1.43 4.86
C ALA A 224 14.99 -0.11 4.25
N GLY A 225 14.44 0.18 3.08
CA GLY A 225 14.59 1.45 2.39
C GLY A 225 15.88 1.62 1.60
N ALA A 226 17.03 1.03 1.92
CA ALA A 226 18.24 1.36 1.15
C ALA A 226 18.35 0.63 -0.22
N LEU A 227 17.34 -0.16 -0.62
CA LEU A 227 17.45 -0.99 -1.82
C LEU A 227 17.00 -0.32 -3.12
N SER A 228 16.13 0.70 -3.04
CA SER A 228 15.59 1.47 -4.17
C SER A 228 15.97 2.95 -4.09
N GLY A 229 16.07 3.61 -5.25
CA GLY A 229 16.29 5.06 -5.37
C GLY A 229 15.03 5.91 -5.25
N ALA A 230 13.86 5.28 -5.08
CA ALA A 230 12.57 5.94 -5.05
C ALA A 230 12.38 6.86 -3.82
N PRO A 231 11.62 7.95 -3.95
CA PRO A 231 11.28 8.82 -2.82
C PRO A 231 10.47 8.04 -1.77
N ARG A 232 10.57 8.45 -0.50
CA ARG A 232 9.90 7.72 0.57
C ARG A 232 9.41 8.56 1.73
N ILE A 233 8.45 7.99 2.44
CA ILE A 233 7.96 8.39 3.75
C ILE A 233 8.27 7.23 4.68
N GLU A 234 9.14 7.46 5.65
CA GLU A 234 9.45 6.52 6.73
C GLU A 234 8.93 7.14 8.04
N TYR A 235 7.65 6.92 8.34
CA TYR A 235 6.96 7.58 9.44
C TYR A 235 7.02 6.71 10.71
N CYS A 236 7.65 7.25 11.74
CA CYS A 236 7.70 6.65 13.06
C CYS A 236 7.20 7.64 14.13
N VAL A 237 6.21 7.24 14.92
CA VAL A 237 5.71 8.00 16.07
C VAL A 237 6.64 7.78 17.28
N ALA A 238 6.76 8.80 18.14
CA ALA A 238 7.58 8.67 19.34
C ALA A 238 7.10 7.52 20.22
N ASP A 239 8.05 6.80 20.81
CA ASP A 239 7.81 5.72 21.76
C ASP A 239 7.10 4.49 21.15
N ASP A 240 6.97 4.43 19.82
CA ASP A 240 6.60 3.21 19.11
C ASP A 240 7.69 2.14 19.34
N PRO A 241 7.35 1.03 20.04
CA PRO A 241 8.34 0.02 20.43
C PRO A 241 8.95 -0.74 19.24
N PHE A 242 8.35 -0.67 18.05
CA PHE A 242 8.81 -1.39 16.86
C PHE A 242 9.75 -0.56 16.00
N CYS A 243 9.53 0.75 15.88
CA CYS A 243 10.33 1.62 15.00
C CYS A 243 11.23 2.65 15.73
N ASP A 244 10.99 2.93 17.01
CA ASP A 244 11.76 3.86 17.86
C ASP A 244 12.33 3.16 19.10
N LEU A 245 12.76 1.90 18.97
CA LEU A 245 13.36 1.15 20.09
C LEU A 245 14.62 1.88 20.58
N ASN A 246 14.55 2.38 21.82
CA ASN A 246 15.62 3.11 22.46
C ASN A 246 15.96 2.47 23.81
N VAL A 247 17.04 1.68 23.82
CA VAL A 247 17.53 0.94 24.99
C VAL A 247 17.76 1.85 26.20
N ARG A 248 18.20 3.09 25.97
CA ARG A 248 18.48 4.04 27.04
C ARG A 248 17.20 4.55 27.70
N LYS A 249 16.08 4.64 26.97
CA LYS A 249 14.76 4.95 27.55
C LYS A 249 14.31 3.83 28.50
N TYR A 250 14.43 2.58 28.05
CA TYR A 250 14.11 1.39 28.86
C TYR A 250 14.96 1.26 30.11
N LEU A 251 16.30 1.35 29.97
CA LEU A 251 17.23 1.23 31.12
C LEU A 251 17.06 2.35 32.15
N ASN A 252 16.58 3.52 31.73
CA ASN A 252 16.31 4.65 32.62
C ASN A 252 14.89 4.65 33.19
N GLY A 253 14.10 3.59 32.98
CA GLY A 253 12.71 3.50 33.45
C GLY A 253 11.78 4.55 32.85
N GLN A 254 12.12 5.10 31.67
CA GLN A 254 11.26 6.06 30.98
C GLN A 254 10.04 5.33 30.41
N TRP A 255 8.87 5.98 30.49
CA TRP A 255 7.62 5.45 29.96
C TRP A 255 7.74 5.14 28.47
N VAL A 256 7.33 3.95 28.07
CA VAL A 256 7.17 3.54 26.67
C VAL A 256 5.69 3.33 26.42
N ASP A 257 5.14 4.05 25.44
CA ASP A 257 3.73 3.98 25.12
C ASP A 257 3.47 2.85 24.11
N ASN A 258 3.11 1.68 24.63
CA ASN A 258 2.75 0.53 23.80
C ASN A 258 1.52 0.80 22.90
N SER A 259 0.74 1.85 23.14
CA SER A 259 -0.35 2.25 22.26
C SER A 259 0.11 3.08 21.05
N ALA A 260 1.32 3.66 21.09
CA ALA A 260 1.86 4.52 20.04
C ALA A 260 1.95 3.81 18.68
N HIS A 261 2.17 2.49 18.67
CA HIS A 261 2.19 1.72 17.43
C HIS A 261 0.83 1.69 16.73
N GLY A 262 -0.28 1.55 17.46
CA GLY A 262 -1.64 1.49 16.89
C GLY A 262 -2.24 2.84 16.49
N SER A 263 -1.41 3.87 16.41
CA SER A 263 -1.80 5.27 16.59
C SER A 263 -1.54 6.13 15.33
N TYR A 264 -0.95 5.53 14.30
CA TYR A 264 -0.74 6.18 13.01
C TYR A 264 -2.08 6.55 12.40
N PHE A 265 -2.31 7.85 12.18
CA PHE A 265 -3.54 8.40 11.58
C PHE A 265 -4.84 8.01 12.30
N ARG A 266 -4.73 7.38 13.48
CA ARG A 266 -5.83 6.91 14.32
C ARG A 266 -5.61 7.51 15.71
N TRP A 267 -6.65 8.09 16.30
CA TRP A 267 -6.58 8.75 17.61
C TRP A 267 -5.67 10.00 17.62
N ASN A 268 -5.49 10.62 18.81
CA ASN A 268 -4.80 11.91 19.00
C ASN A 268 -3.28 11.82 19.21
N SER A 269 -2.68 10.65 18.97
CA SER A 269 -1.29 10.33 19.32
C SER A 269 -0.25 10.81 18.29
N SER A 270 -0.62 10.88 17.00
CA SER A 270 0.26 11.38 15.95
C SER A 270 0.15 12.89 15.83
N ARG A 271 1.29 13.60 15.82
CA ARG A 271 1.29 15.07 15.68
C ARG A 271 0.70 15.46 14.32
N ALA A 272 -0.21 16.44 14.33
CA ALA A 272 -0.87 16.91 13.11
C ALA A 272 0.14 17.35 12.03
N ALA A 273 1.21 18.04 12.43
CA ALA A 273 2.25 18.49 11.50
C ALA A 273 2.95 17.33 10.76
N ASP A 274 3.18 16.20 11.43
CA ASP A 274 3.85 15.03 10.82
C ASP A 274 2.90 14.33 9.83
N ARG A 275 1.62 14.22 10.17
CA ARG A 275 0.58 13.69 9.27
C ARG A 275 0.40 14.59 8.05
N ASP A 276 0.39 15.90 8.25
CA ASP A 276 0.28 16.90 7.18
C ASP A 276 1.48 16.83 6.23
N ALA A 277 2.69 16.68 6.78
CA ALA A 277 3.90 16.50 5.99
C ALA A 277 3.82 15.21 5.15
N ALA A 278 3.42 14.08 5.74
CA ALA A 278 3.23 12.82 5.02
C ALA A 278 2.25 12.96 3.85
N ALA A 279 1.09 13.60 4.10
CA ALA A 279 0.07 13.82 3.09
C ALA A 279 0.56 14.67 1.92
N ARG A 280 1.29 15.76 2.21
CA ARG A 280 1.85 16.66 1.19
C ARG A 280 2.97 16.02 0.39
N ILE A 281 3.81 15.20 1.03
CA ILE A 281 4.84 14.42 0.33
C ILE A 281 4.16 13.45 -0.65
N PHE A 282 3.16 12.68 -0.20
CA PHE A 282 2.43 11.76 -1.06
C PHE A 282 1.75 12.49 -2.23
N ALA A 283 1.08 13.61 -1.95
CA ALA A 283 0.45 14.43 -2.98
C ALA A 283 1.45 14.88 -4.05
N SER A 284 2.65 15.32 -3.66
CA SER A 284 3.70 15.72 -4.61
C SER A 284 4.09 14.59 -5.57
N TRP A 285 4.03 13.33 -5.13
CA TRP A 285 4.32 12.19 -6.00
C TRP A 285 3.18 11.95 -6.99
N VAL A 286 1.93 12.11 -6.56
CA VAL A 286 0.76 11.94 -7.42
C VAL A 286 0.70 13.07 -8.46
N ASP A 287 0.88 14.32 -8.04
CA ASP A 287 0.80 15.49 -8.92
C ASP A 287 1.88 15.49 -10.00
N ALA A 288 3.08 14.99 -9.70
CA ALA A 288 4.14 14.86 -10.69
C ALA A 288 3.85 13.86 -11.83
N ARG A 289 2.72 13.13 -11.75
CA ARG A 289 2.35 12.03 -12.67
C ARG A 289 0.99 12.23 -13.33
N ARG A 290 0.31 13.32 -13.00
CA ARG A 290 -0.97 13.70 -13.59
C ARG A 290 -0.79 14.42 -14.93
#